data_AF-A0A5S9M4H2-F1
#
_entry.id   AF-A0A5S9M4H2-F1
#
_cell.length_a   1.000
_cell.length_b   1.000
_cell.length_c   1.000
_cell.angle_alpha   90.00
_cell.angle_beta   90.00
_cell.angle_gamma   90.00
#
_symmetry.space_group_name_H-M   'P 1'
#
loop_
_entity.id
_entity.type
_entity.pdbx_description
1 polymer ?
#
loop_
_entity_poly.entity_id
_entity_poly.type
_entity_poly.pdbx_seq_one_letter_code
_entity_poly.pdbx_strand_id
1 'polypeptide(L)'
;MNQKKDKLANLVQNLSVRSETICADDVAVERLRYYFFFNHLFGLINGFGTEGLAKEEDLLALVRDTLLAHEETYGASDLTNSLLRSKELPSKANLLTRFEDMDELTGSLETQSRYTAVLNPLFLHKEALIG
;
A
#
# COMPACT_ATOMS: atom_id res chain seq x y z
N MET A 1 -18.29 6.76 3.44
CA MET A 1 -17.24 7.79 3.56
C MET A 1 -17.48 8.85 4.66
N ASN A 2 -18.67 9.44 4.84
CA ASN A 2 -18.80 10.65 5.71
C ASN A 2 -18.82 10.43 7.24
N GLN A 3 -19.30 9.28 7.74
CA GLN A 3 -19.58 9.15 9.18
C GLN A 3 -18.34 9.23 10.11
N LYS A 4 -17.17 8.74 9.68
CA LYS A 4 -15.94 8.80 10.49
C LYS A 4 -15.35 10.22 10.50
N LYS A 5 -15.34 10.88 9.33
CA LYS A 5 -14.93 12.28 9.19
C LYS A 5 -15.75 13.19 10.09
N ASP A 6 -17.08 13.05 10.05
CA ASP A 6 -18.00 13.89 10.84
C ASP A 6 -17.79 13.68 12.35
N LYS A 7 -17.59 12.43 12.78
CA LYS A 7 -17.24 12.12 14.18
C LYS A 7 -15.92 12.77 14.61
N LEU A 8 -14.88 12.70 13.78
CA LEU A 8 -13.58 13.30 14.11
C LEU A 8 -13.64 14.84 14.10
N ALA A 9 -14.40 15.45 13.19
CA ALA A 9 -14.58 16.90 13.14
C ALA A 9 -15.27 17.45 14.40
N ASN A 10 -16.15 16.65 15.04
CA ASN A 10 -16.76 17.01 16.32
C ASN A 10 -15.79 16.95 17.51
N LEU A 11 -14.70 16.18 17.41
CA LEU A 11 -13.69 16.05 18.47
C LEU A 11 -12.53 17.04 18.31
N VAL A 12 -12.15 17.32 17.06
CA VAL A 12 -11.03 18.23 16.74
C VAL A 12 -11.53 19.30 15.80
N GLN A 13 -11.72 20.51 16.35
CA GLN A 13 -12.10 21.67 15.54
C GLN A 13 -11.00 21.99 14.52
N ASN A 14 -11.42 22.39 13.32
CA ASN A 14 -10.53 22.66 12.18
C ASN A 14 -9.68 21.46 11.72
N LEU A 15 -10.12 20.23 11.99
CA LEU A 15 -9.46 19.02 11.49
C LEU A 15 -9.25 19.11 9.98
N SER A 16 -8.01 18.90 9.55
CA SER A 16 -7.60 18.87 8.15
C SER A 16 -7.75 20.18 7.35
N VAL A 17 -8.20 21.28 7.96
CA VAL A 17 -8.40 22.58 7.26
C VAL A 17 -7.10 23.11 6.64
N ARG A 18 -5.96 22.88 7.30
CA ARG A 18 -4.65 23.32 6.79
C ARG A 18 -3.92 22.27 5.96
N SER A 19 -4.20 20.99 6.20
CA SER A 19 -3.41 19.89 5.65
C SER A 19 -4.10 19.19 4.47
N GLU A 20 -5.42 19.37 4.31
CA GLU A 20 -6.21 18.78 3.23
C GLU A 20 -6.01 17.26 3.09
N THR A 21 -5.89 16.58 4.24
CA THR A 21 -5.55 15.16 4.37
C THR A 21 -6.76 14.21 4.42
N ILE A 22 -7.98 14.73 4.36
CA ILE A 22 -9.16 13.87 4.22
C ILE A 22 -9.29 13.45 2.76
N CYS A 23 -9.19 12.15 2.51
CA CYS A 23 -9.31 11.55 1.18
C CYS A 23 -10.34 10.42 1.19
N ALA A 24 -10.63 9.90 -0.01
CA ALA A 24 -11.46 8.71 -0.17
C ALA A 24 -10.72 7.45 0.36
N ASP A 25 -11.49 6.43 0.76
CA ASP A 25 -10.94 5.23 1.39
C ASP A 25 -9.98 4.48 0.44
N ASP A 26 -10.27 4.45 -0.86
CA ASP A 26 -9.43 3.85 -1.90
C ASP A 26 -8.08 4.56 -2.06
N VAL A 27 -8.06 5.90 -2.01
CA VAL A 27 -6.84 6.72 -2.00
C VAL A 27 -6.03 6.40 -0.74
N ALA A 28 -6.66 6.32 0.43
CA ALA A 28 -5.97 5.96 1.67
C ALA A 28 -5.34 4.55 1.59
N VAL A 29 -6.06 3.57 1.04
CA VAL A 29 -5.57 2.21 0.82
C VAL A 29 -4.41 2.18 -0.18
N GLU A 30 -4.48 2.94 -1.27
CA GLU A 30 -3.37 3.09 -2.22
C GLU A 30 -2.12 3.67 -1.55
N ARG A 31 -2.27 4.75 -0.77
CA ARG A 31 -1.14 5.39 -0.10
C ARG A 31 -0.52 4.52 0.97
N LEU A 32 -1.32 3.84 1.78
CA LEU A 32 -0.81 2.89 2.77
C LEU A 32 -0.05 1.75 2.07
N ARG A 33 -0.62 1.19 1.00
CA ARG A 33 0.03 0.14 0.21
C ARG A 33 1.36 0.59 -0.36
N TYR A 34 1.42 1.75 -0.99
CA TYR A 34 2.66 2.25 -1.58
C TYR A 34 3.70 2.61 -0.51
N TYR A 35 3.36 3.47 0.45
CA TYR A 35 4.36 4.00 1.38
C TYR A 35 4.85 2.96 2.38
N PHE A 36 3.96 2.10 2.90
CA PHE A 36 4.36 1.10 3.88
C PHE A 36 4.93 -0.16 3.23
N PHE A 37 4.25 -0.74 2.23
CA PHE A 37 4.70 -2.01 1.66
C PHE A 37 5.79 -1.81 0.61
N PHE A 38 5.51 -1.04 -0.45
CA PHE A 38 6.46 -0.88 -1.55
C PHE A 38 7.69 -0.06 -1.19
N ASN A 39 7.49 1.15 -0.69
CA ASN A 39 8.56 2.11 -0.50
C ASN A 39 9.41 1.85 0.76
N HIS A 40 8.89 1.04 1.70
CA HIS A 40 9.53 0.81 2.99
C HIS A 40 9.78 -0.67 3.28
N LEU A 41 8.73 -1.46 3.53
CA LEU A 41 8.88 -2.84 3.99
C LEU A 41 9.61 -3.74 2.97
N PHE A 42 9.27 -3.65 1.68
CA PHE A 42 9.98 -4.42 0.65
C PHE A 42 11.43 -3.97 0.48
N GLY A 43 11.73 -2.69 0.71
CA GLY A 43 13.12 -2.20 0.77
C GLY A 43 13.90 -2.82 1.93
N LEU A 44 13.28 -2.97 3.11
CA LEU A 44 13.89 -3.66 4.25
C LEU A 44 14.11 -5.15 3.98
N ILE A 45 13.12 -5.83 3.39
CA ILE A 45 13.24 -7.25 3.00
C ILE A 45 14.39 -7.43 2.02
N ASN A 46 14.46 -6.59 0.98
CA ASN A 46 15.55 -6.63 0.02
C ASN A 46 16.90 -6.37 0.69
N GLY A 47 17.00 -5.37 1.57
CA GLY A 47 18.23 -5.10 2.31
C GLY A 47 18.69 -6.29 3.16
N PHE A 48 17.77 -7.00 3.81
CA PHE A 48 18.12 -8.21 4.58
C PHE A 48 18.54 -9.36 3.65
N GLY A 49 17.90 -9.50 2.49
CA GLY A 49 18.23 -10.47 1.46
C GLY A 49 19.62 -10.26 0.87
N THR A 50 19.93 -9.04 0.45
CA THR A 50 21.21 -8.70 -0.20
C THR A 50 22.39 -8.82 0.74
N GLU A 51 22.18 -8.58 2.04
CA GLU A 51 23.21 -8.74 3.08
C GLU A 51 23.28 -10.20 3.62
N GLY A 52 22.44 -11.10 3.12
CA GLY A 52 22.42 -12.51 3.53
C GLY A 52 21.96 -12.75 4.97
N LEU A 53 21.23 -11.79 5.57
CA LEU A 53 20.72 -11.88 6.95
C LEU A 53 19.50 -12.80 7.04
N ALA A 54 18.68 -12.84 5.99
CA ALA A 54 17.54 -13.72 5.82
C ALA A 54 17.22 -13.88 4.33
N LYS A 55 16.56 -14.96 3.93
CA LYS A 55 16.06 -15.09 2.55
C LYS A 55 14.87 -14.17 2.33
N GLU A 56 14.80 -13.52 1.17
CA GLU A 56 13.68 -12.64 0.85
C GLU A 56 12.35 -13.39 0.85
N GLU A 57 12.34 -14.63 0.36
CA GLU A 57 11.14 -15.47 0.27
C GLU A 57 10.55 -15.79 1.65
N ASP A 58 11.41 -16.03 2.65
CA ASP A 58 10.98 -16.34 4.01
C ASP A 58 10.34 -15.11 4.68
N LEU A 59 10.92 -13.92 4.46
CA LEU A 59 10.36 -12.67 4.98
C LEU A 59 9.05 -12.29 4.27
N LEU A 60 8.95 -12.51 2.96
CA LEU A 60 7.72 -12.30 2.20
C LEU A 60 6.61 -13.26 2.65
N ALA A 61 6.94 -14.53 2.93
CA ALA A 61 6.01 -15.48 3.50
C ALA A 61 5.52 -15.02 4.89
N LEU A 62 6.42 -14.56 5.77
CA LEU A 62 6.06 -14.03 7.08
C LEU A 62 5.08 -12.85 6.99
N VAL A 63 5.30 -11.93 6.06
CA VAL A 63 4.37 -10.81 5.82
C VAL A 63 3.00 -11.34 5.37
N ARG A 64 2.98 -12.30 4.44
CA ARG A 64 1.75 -12.90 3.92
C ARG A 64 0.93 -13.58 5.02
N ASP A 65 1.58 -14.39 5.85
CA ASP A 65 0.95 -15.12 6.93
C ASP A 65 0.42 -14.17 8.01
N THR A 66 1.16 -13.11 8.30
CA THR A 66 0.71 -12.06 9.23
C THR A 66 -0.55 -11.35 8.71
N LEU A 67 -0.62 -11.05 7.40
CA LEU A 67 -1.82 -10.46 6.80
C LEU A 67 -3.01 -11.41 6.84
N LEU A 68 -2.80 -12.71 6.57
CA LEU A 68 -3.85 -13.72 6.67
C LEU A 68 -4.39 -13.85 8.10
N ALA A 69 -3.51 -13.92 9.10
CA ALA A 69 -3.91 -13.95 10.52
C ALA A 69 -4.70 -12.68 10.92
N HIS A 70 -4.35 -11.52 10.35
CA HIS A 70 -5.14 -10.30 10.54
C HIS A 70 -6.52 -10.39 9.88
N GLU A 71 -6.65 -10.97 8.69
CA GLU A 71 -7.95 -11.22 8.06
C GLU A 71 -8.83 -12.16 8.90
N GLU A 72 -8.25 -13.17 9.54
CA GLU A 72 -8.99 -14.07 10.45
C GLU A 72 -9.56 -13.33 11.66
N THR A 73 -8.81 -12.35 12.18
CA THR A 73 -9.20 -11.61 13.39
C THR A 73 -10.17 -10.46 13.09
N TYR A 74 -9.94 -9.72 12.00
CA TYR A 74 -10.61 -8.44 11.72
C TYR A 74 -11.46 -8.46 10.45
N GLY A 75 -11.45 -9.56 9.70
CA GLY A 75 -12.04 -9.67 8.38
C GLY A 75 -11.13 -9.12 7.27
N ALA A 76 -11.41 -9.54 6.03
CA ALA A 76 -10.72 -9.01 4.86
C ALA A 76 -11.03 -7.52 4.66
N SER A 77 -10.00 -6.75 4.34
CA SER A 77 -10.09 -5.33 3.98
C SER A 77 -9.70 -5.13 2.52
N ASP A 78 -10.02 -3.97 1.95
CA ASP A 78 -9.58 -3.64 0.59
C ASP A 78 -8.05 -3.68 0.45
N LEU A 79 -7.33 -3.30 1.52
CA LEU A 79 -5.88 -3.38 1.58
C LEU A 79 -5.40 -4.84 1.51
N THR A 80 -5.85 -5.69 2.42
CA THR A 80 -5.39 -7.10 2.51
C THR A 80 -5.84 -7.91 1.29
N ASN A 81 -7.07 -7.69 0.80
CA ASN A 81 -7.54 -8.29 -0.45
C ASN A 81 -6.63 -7.92 -1.61
N SER A 82 -6.26 -6.63 -1.72
CA SER A 82 -5.37 -6.20 -2.80
C SER A 82 -3.99 -6.85 -2.70
N LEU A 83 -3.39 -6.87 -1.50
CA LEU A 83 -2.05 -7.42 -1.25
C LEU A 83 -1.99 -8.95 -1.42
N LEU A 84 -3.05 -9.68 -1.06
CA LEU A 84 -3.01 -11.15 -1.06
C LEU A 84 -3.60 -11.75 -2.34
N ARG A 85 -4.48 -11.05 -3.06
CA ARG A 85 -5.30 -11.63 -4.14
C ARG A 85 -5.14 -10.95 -5.50
N SER A 86 -4.45 -9.81 -5.59
CA SER A 86 -4.14 -9.18 -6.88
C SER A 86 -2.81 -9.70 -7.40
N LYS A 87 -2.75 -10.12 -8.67
CA LYS A 87 -1.51 -10.59 -9.32
C LYS A 87 -0.48 -9.46 -9.49
N GLU A 88 -0.98 -8.27 -9.77
CA GLU A 88 -0.20 -7.07 -9.99
C GLU A 88 -0.75 -5.96 -9.10
N LEU A 89 0.13 -5.05 -8.71
CA LEU A 89 -0.21 -3.89 -7.92
C LEU A 89 0.31 -2.62 -8.61
N PRO A 90 -0.40 -1.48 -8.51
CA PRO A 90 0.14 -0.22 -8.95
C PRO A 90 1.32 0.18 -8.04
N SER A 91 2.44 0.54 -8.65
CA SER A 91 3.60 1.09 -7.97
C SER A 91 4.02 2.41 -8.63
N LYS A 92 4.46 3.37 -7.80
CA LYS A 92 4.83 4.71 -8.25
C LYS A 92 6.04 4.63 -9.18
N ALA A 93 5.89 5.15 -10.38
CA ALA A 93 6.92 5.15 -11.41
C ALA A 93 7.68 6.48 -11.40
N ASN A 94 8.46 6.77 -10.35
CA ASN A 94 9.14 8.06 -10.17
C ASN A 94 9.97 8.48 -11.39
N LEU A 95 10.70 7.53 -12.00
CA LEU A 95 11.49 7.81 -13.20
C LEU A 95 10.62 8.20 -14.40
N LEU A 96 9.51 7.49 -14.63
CA LEU A 96 8.58 7.79 -15.71
C LEU A 96 7.87 9.13 -15.47
N THR A 97 7.47 9.41 -14.23
CA THR A 97 6.88 10.70 -13.83
C THR A 97 7.83 11.86 -14.17
N ARG A 98 9.14 11.70 -13.92
CA ARG A 98 10.15 12.70 -14.30
C ARG A 98 10.37 12.78 -15.81
N PHE A 99 10.36 11.64 -16.50
CA PHE A 99 10.52 11.61 -17.96
C PHE A 99 9.37 12.33 -18.67
N GLU A 100 8.16 12.28 -18.12
CA GLU A 100 6.98 13.00 -18.63
C GLU A 100 6.87 14.45 -18.12
N ASP A 101 7.90 14.97 -17.46
CA ASP A 101 7.99 16.35 -16.93
C ASP A 101 6.80 16.77 -16.05
N MET A 102 6.27 15.81 -15.28
CA MET A 102 5.16 16.07 -14.37
C MET A 102 5.63 16.75 -13.09
N ASP A 103 5.03 17.90 -12.79
CA ASP A 103 5.18 18.59 -11.50
C ASP A 103 4.28 17.95 -10.43
N GLU A 104 4.92 17.16 -9.56
CA GLU A 104 4.30 16.47 -8.43
C GLU A 104 3.71 17.42 -7.38
N LEU A 105 4.03 18.72 -7.41
CA LEU A 105 3.58 19.70 -6.42
C LEU A 105 2.36 20.52 -6.87
N THR A 106 1.97 20.44 -8.14
CA THR A 106 0.88 21.28 -8.70
C THR A 106 -0.40 20.51 -9.03
N GLY A 107 -0.37 19.17 -9.05
CA GLY A 107 -1.54 18.33 -9.35
C GLY A 107 -2.47 18.10 -8.16
N SER A 108 -3.65 17.50 -8.38
CA SER A 108 -4.44 16.92 -7.28
C SER A 108 -3.76 15.66 -6.74
N LEU A 109 -4.03 15.26 -5.49
CA LEU A 109 -3.43 14.06 -4.89
C LEU A 109 -3.46 12.86 -5.86
N GLU A 110 -4.56 12.70 -6.59
CA GLU A 110 -4.83 11.61 -7.54
C GLU A 110 -4.03 11.66 -8.85
N THR A 111 -3.54 12.84 -9.27
CA THR A 111 -2.94 13.04 -10.60
C THR A 111 -1.47 13.44 -10.58
N GLN A 112 -0.88 13.61 -9.40
CA GLN A 112 0.50 14.08 -9.24
C GLN A 112 1.57 13.08 -9.71
N SER A 113 1.27 11.79 -9.89
CA SER A 113 2.29 10.78 -10.16
C SER A 113 1.81 9.69 -11.10
N ARG A 114 2.73 9.16 -11.93
CA ARG A 114 2.47 7.95 -12.71
C ARG A 114 2.64 6.70 -11.87
N TYR A 115 1.77 5.74 -12.14
CA TYR A 115 1.82 4.41 -11.58
C TYR A 115 1.91 3.41 -12.73
N THR A 116 2.69 2.36 -12.53
CA THR A 116 2.75 1.20 -13.42
C THR A 116 2.39 -0.06 -12.64
N ALA A 117 1.85 -1.05 -13.34
CA ALA A 117 1.64 -2.37 -12.76
C ALA A 117 3.00 -3.05 -12.53
N VAL A 118 3.16 -3.65 -11.35
CA VAL A 118 4.30 -4.51 -10.99
C VAL A 118 3.78 -5.82 -10.40
N LEU A 119 4.55 -6.90 -10.58
CA LEU A 119 4.20 -8.20 -10.00
C LEU A 119 4.12 -8.09 -8.47
N ASN A 120 3.07 -8.67 -7.91
CA ASN A 120 2.85 -8.65 -6.47
C ASN A 120 3.59 -9.82 -5.79
N PRO A 121 4.62 -9.56 -4.95
CA PRO A 121 5.39 -10.62 -4.29
C PRO A 121 4.59 -11.35 -3.18
N LEU A 122 3.44 -10.81 -2.78
CA LEU A 122 2.56 -11.38 -1.75
C LEU A 122 1.36 -12.14 -2.35
N PHE A 123 1.25 -12.21 -3.69
CA PHE A 123 0.13 -12.87 -4.35
C PHE A 123 0.03 -14.35 -3.98
N LEU A 124 -1.12 -14.76 -3.46
CA LEU A 124 -1.42 -16.16 -3.21
C LEU A 124 -1.67 -16.87 -4.54
N HIS A 125 -0.69 -17.64 -5.01
CA HIS A 125 -0.90 -18.58 -6.08
C HIS A 125 -1.93 -19.63 -5.61
N LYS A 126 -2.92 -19.95 -6.46
CA LYS A 126 -3.99 -20.93 -6.15
C LYS A 126 -3.46 -22.31 -5.71
N GLU A 127 -2.21 -22.63 -6.00
CA GLU A 127 -1.54 -23.88 -5.62
C GLU A 127 -1.07 -23.90 -4.15
N ALA A 128 -1.01 -22.76 -3.46
CA ALA A 128 -0.55 -22.65 -2.07
C ALA A 128 -1.63 -22.89 -1.01
N LEU A 129 -2.86 -23.22 -1.42
CA LEU A 129 -4.02 -23.44 -0.52
C LEU A 129 -4.36 -24.92 -0.32
N ILE A 130 -3.51 -25.83 -0.80
CA ILE A 130 -3.66 -27.28 -0.66
C ILE A 130 -2.34 -27.83 -0.12
N GLY A 131 -2.14 -27.70 1.18
CA GLY A 131 -1.00 -28.25 1.92
C GLY A 131 -1.45 -28.58 3.34
#